data_AF-A0A7X5N3Y9-F1
#
_entry.id   AF-A0A7X5N3Y9-F1
#
_cell.length_a   1.000
_cell.length_b   1.000
_cell.length_c   1.000
_cell.angle_alpha   90.00
_cell.angle_beta   90.00
_cell.angle_gamma   90.00
#
_symmetry.space_group_name_H-M   'P 1'
#
loop_
_entity.id
_entity.type
_entity.pdbx_description
1 polymer ?
#
loop_
_entity_poly.entity_id
_entity_poly.type
_entity_poly.pdbx_seq_one_letter_code
_entity_poly.pdbx_strand_id
1 'polypeptide(L)'
;GEFAYPLQHIERRDEVGVMARAFDSARDAIRDHIAQIGEMTAARERMHSELQIAREIQQAMLPSGRTFDRASSHLETCAWLEPAKAVGGDFYHFVETEPGLLWFVVGDVSDKGVPAALFMARAVSVLEIAARR
;
A
#
# COMPACT_ATOMS: atom_id res chain seq x y z
N GLY A 1 25.21 -8.86 -19.36
CA GLY A 1 25.75 -9.30 -20.65
C GLY A 1 25.87 -8.10 -21.55
N GLU A 2 26.95 -7.97 -22.32
CA GLU A 2 27.12 -6.88 -23.28
C GLU A 2 26.29 -7.14 -24.54
N PHE A 3 25.00 -6.80 -24.47
CA PHE A 3 24.09 -6.94 -25.60
C PHE A 3 24.31 -5.89 -26.71
N ALA A 4 25.26 -4.97 -26.53
CA ALA A 4 25.61 -3.93 -27.49
C ALA A 4 26.66 -4.37 -28.52
N TYR A 5 27.30 -5.53 -28.34
CA TYR A 5 28.32 -5.99 -29.27
C TYR A 5 27.68 -6.39 -30.62
N PRO A 6 28.09 -5.83 -31.76
CA PRO A 6 27.50 -6.17 -33.05
C PRO A 6 27.75 -7.64 -33.39
N LEU A 7 26.70 -8.37 -33.77
CA LEU A 7 26.85 -9.77 -34.18
C LEU A 7 27.46 -9.79 -35.58
N GLN A 8 28.54 -10.56 -35.72
CA GLN A 8 29.16 -10.80 -37.02
C GLN A 8 28.27 -11.75 -37.83
N HIS A 9 28.49 -11.79 -39.15
CA HIS A 9 27.89 -12.79 -40.05
C HIS A 9 26.39 -12.69 -40.34
N ILE A 10 25.72 -11.61 -39.91
CA ILE A 10 24.29 -11.34 -40.20
C ILE A 10 24.01 -11.28 -41.72
N GLU A 11 24.98 -10.82 -42.51
CA GLU A 11 24.86 -10.69 -43.97
C GLU A 11 25.05 -12.02 -44.72
N ARG A 12 25.47 -13.10 -44.05
CA ARG A 12 25.65 -14.40 -44.72
C ARG A 12 24.30 -14.96 -45.17
N ARG A 13 24.32 -15.63 -46.33
CA ARG A 13 23.15 -16.28 -46.94
C ARG A 13 23.11 -17.80 -46.72
N ASP A 14 23.88 -18.29 -45.76
CA ASP A 14 23.92 -19.69 -45.34
C ASP A 14 23.22 -19.87 -43.97
N GLU A 15 23.24 -21.11 -43.47
CA GLU A 15 22.67 -21.50 -42.17
C GLU A 15 23.25 -20.69 -41.01
N VAL A 16 24.54 -20.33 -41.09
CA VAL A 16 25.21 -19.49 -40.09
C VAL A 16 24.61 -18.08 -40.08
N GLY A 17 24.33 -17.50 -41.24
CA GLY A 17 23.63 -16.22 -41.33
C GLY A 17 22.18 -16.26 -40.82
N VAL A 18 21.46 -17.36 -41.05
CA VAL A 18 20.11 -17.56 -40.49
C VAL A 18 20.16 -17.58 -38.97
N MET A 19 21.08 -18.35 -38.38
CA MET A 19 21.24 -18.45 -36.93
C MET A 19 21.71 -17.13 -36.31
N ALA A 20 22.61 -16.39 -36.98
CA ALA A 20 23.06 -15.06 -36.56
C ALA A 20 21.89 -14.06 -36.48
N ARG A 21 21.01 -14.02 -37.49
CA ARG A 21 19.81 -13.16 -37.48
C ARG A 21 18.80 -13.56 -36.41
N ALA A 22 18.58 -14.86 -36.20
CA ALA A 22 17.69 -15.35 -35.16
C ALA A 22 18.20 -14.96 -33.75
N PHE A 23 19.51 -15.06 -33.52
CA PHE A 23 20.13 -14.64 -32.26
C PHE A 23 20.06 -13.13 -32.06
N ASP A 24 20.24 -12.35 -33.12
CA ASP A 24 20.10 -10.88 -33.11
C ASP A 24 18.67 -10.45 -32.74
N SER A 25 17.67 -11.08 -33.37
CA SER A 25 16.25 -10.83 -33.06
C SER A 25 15.88 -11.24 -31.63
N ALA A 26 16.39 -12.38 -31.15
CA ALA A 26 16.15 -12.83 -29.78
C ALA A 26 16.79 -11.86 -28.76
N ARG A 27 17.98 -11.36 -29.06
CA ARG A 27 18.66 -10.35 -28.23
C ARG A 27 17.89 -9.04 -28.16
N ASP A 28 17.41 -8.55 -29.30
CA ASP A 28 16.61 -7.33 -29.35
C ASP A 28 15.32 -7.49 -28.53
N ALA A 29 14.62 -8.61 -28.69
CA ALA A 29 13.45 -8.93 -27.88
C ALA A 29 13.75 -8.98 -26.37
N ILE A 30 14.89 -9.53 -25.97
CA ILE A 30 15.33 -9.56 -24.56
C ILE A 30 15.60 -8.16 -24.04
N ARG A 31 16.29 -7.31 -24.82
CA ARG A 31 16.56 -5.93 -24.44
C ARG A 31 15.27 -5.16 -24.21
N ASP A 32 14.32 -5.31 -25.11
CA ASP A 32 13.02 -4.63 -25.01
C ASP A 32 12.23 -5.12 -23.80
N HIS A 33 12.26 -6.43 -23.51
CA HIS A 33 11.66 -6.98 -22.28
C HIS A 33 12.31 -6.46 -21.00
N ILE A 34 13.63 -6.34 -20.96
CA ILE A 34 14.34 -5.79 -19.80
C ILE A 34 13.91 -4.34 -19.56
N ALA A 35 13.83 -3.53 -20.62
CA ALA A 35 13.38 -2.15 -20.52
C ALA A 35 11.93 -2.07 -19.99
N GLN A 36 11.02 -2.87 -20.56
CA GLN A 36 9.62 -2.93 -20.14
C GLN A 36 9.47 -3.38 -18.69
N ILE A 37 10.22 -4.40 -18.26
CA ILE A 37 10.23 -4.86 -16.86
C ILE A 37 10.75 -3.74 -15.94
N GLY A 38 11.80 -3.04 -16.35
CA GLY A 38 12.34 -1.90 -15.61
C GLY A 38 11.29 -0.81 -15.38
N GLU A 39 10.58 -0.41 -16.43
CA GLU A 39 9.51 0.58 -16.36
C GLU A 39 8.34 0.14 -15.47
N MET A 40 7.87 -1.11 -15.64
CA MET A 40 6.79 -1.67 -14.82
C MET A 40 7.20 -1.76 -13.34
N THR A 41 8.44 -2.12 -13.07
CA THR A 41 8.98 -2.22 -11.70
C THR A 41 9.03 -0.83 -11.07
N ALA A 42 9.59 0.16 -11.77
CA ALA A 42 9.67 1.53 -11.27
C ALA A 42 8.28 2.16 -11.06
N ALA A 43 7.29 1.84 -11.90
CA ALA A 43 5.90 2.27 -11.70
C ALA A 43 5.27 1.60 -10.46
N ARG A 44 5.52 0.30 -10.28
CA ARG A 44 5.02 -0.46 -9.12
C ARG A 44 5.64 0.01 -7.81
N GLU A 45 6.93 0.31 -7.79
CA GLU A 45 7.63 0.84 -6.62
C GLU A 45 7.09 2.21 -6.21
N ARG A 46 6.85 3.09 -7.19
CA ARG A 46 6.20 4.40 -6.93
C ARG A 46 4.82 4.25 -6.32
N MET A 47 3.95 3.41 -6.90
CA MET A 47 2.62 3.12 -6.33
C MET A 47 2.70 2.52 -4.92
N HIS A 48 3.66 1.63 -4.67
CA HIS A 48 3.85 1.05 -3.35
C HIS A 48 4.26 2.12 -2.33
N SER A 49 5.16 3.03 -2.70
CA SER A 49 5.57 4.16 -1.84
C SER A 49 4.39 5.07 -1.48
N GLU A 50 3.57 5.45 -2.47
CA GLU A 50 2.37 6.27 -2.23
C GLU A 50 1.37 5.58 -1.28
N LEU A 51 1.17 4.28 -1.45
CA LEU A 51 0.30 3.48 -0.58
C LEU A 51 0.84 3.33 0.84
N GLN A 52 2.17 3.27 1.02
CA GLN A 52 2.79 3.27 2.35
C GLN A 52 2.54 4.60 3.07
N ILE A 53 2.72 5.72 2.38
CA ILE A 53 2.41 7.05 2.94
C ILE A 53 0.93 7.13 3.33
N ALA A 54 0.02 6.62 2.48
CA ALA A 54 -1.40 6.57 2.80
C ALA A 54 -1.70 5.71 4.05
N ARG A 55 -0.98 4.60 4.24
CA ARG A 55 -1.08 3.75 5.44
C ARG A 55 -0.62 4.49 6.69
N GLU A 56 0.50 5.21 6.63
CA GLU A 56 1.00 6.01 7.75
C GLU A 56 -0.01 7.09 8.16
N ILE A 57 -0.57 7.81 7.18
CA ILE A 57 -1.62 8.81 7.42
C ILE A 57 -2.85 8.14 8.05
N GLN A 58 -3.28 6.99 7.52
CA GLN A 58 -4.41 6.25 8.05
C GLN A 58 -4.20 5.84 9.51
N GLN A 59 -3.01 5.34 9.85
CA GLN A 59 -2.66 4.94 11.21
C GLN A 59 -2.59 6.15 12.15
N ALA A 60 -2.11 7.30 11.68
CA ALA A 60 -2.09 8.54 12.46
C ALA A 60 -3.48 9.12 12.76
N MET A 61 -4.51 8.74 11.98
CA MET A 61 -5.91 9.12 12.25
C MET A 61 -6.56 8.24 13.32
N LEU A 62 -6.01 7.06 13.61
CA LEU A 62 -6.55 6.18 14.64
C LEU A 62 -6.01 6.60 16.01
N PRO A 63 -6.83 6.54 17.07
CA PRO A 63 -6.38 6.96 18.39
C PRO A 63 -5.29 6.01 18.90
N SER A 64 -4.23 6.59 19.46
CA SER A 64 -3.26 5.85 20.26
C SER A 64 -3.92 5.26 21.50
N GLY A 65 -3.27 4.27 22.11
CA GLY A 65 -3.69 3.80 23.43
C GLY A 65 -3.78 4.95 24.43
N ARG A 66 -4.86 4.98 25.23
CA ARG A 66 -5.13 6.00 26.24
C ARG A 66 -5.32 5.37 27.61
N THR A 67 -4.79 6.03 28.62
CA THR A 67 -5.06 5.71 30.02
C THR A 67 -6.14 6.64 30.55
N PHE A 68 -7.14 6.06 31.21
CA PHE A 68 -8.21 6.77 31.89
C PHE A 68 -8.06 6.53 33.38
N ASP A 69 -7.47 7.51 34.07
CA ASP A 69 -7.30 7.52 35.52
C ASP A 69 -8.46 8.21 36.21
N ARG A 70 -9.12 7.51 37.15
CA ARG A 70 -10.10 8.09 38.06
C ARG A 70 -9.76 7.72 39.50
N ALA A 71 -10.31 8.47 40.45
CA ALA A 71 -10.04 8.28 41.88
C ALA A 71 -10.30 6.84 42.38
N SER A 72 -11.14 6.06 41.69
CA SER A 72 -11.49 4.68 42.06
C SER A 72 -11.16 3.63 40.99
N SER A 73 -10.57 3.99 39.85
CA SER A 73 -10.31 3.04 38.75
C SER A 73 -9.17 3.48 37.84
N HIS A 74 -8.36 2.52 37.39
CA HIS A 74 -7.33 2.68 36.39
C HIS A 74 -7.69 1.84 35.17
N LEU A 75 -7.80 2.45 33.99
CA LEU A 75 -8.13 1.75 32.75
C LEU A 75 -7.14 2.12 31.66
N GLU A 76 -6.51 1.12 31.06
CA GLU A 76 -5.62 1.30 29.91
C GLU A 76 -6.28 0.73 28.65
N THR A 77 -6.25 1.51 27.57
CA THR A 77 -6.78 1.08 26.27
C THR A 77 -5.64 0.81 25.31
N CYS A 78 -5.68 -0.36 24.68
CA CYS A 78 -4.72 -0.78 23.66
C CYS A 78 -5.50 -1.27 22.44
N ALA A 79 -4.98 -0.97 21.26
CA ALA A 79 -5.54 -1.44 20.00
C ALA A 79 -4.45 -1.75 19.00
N TRP A 80 -4.74 -2.72 18.13
CA TRP A 80 -3.89 -3.10 17.01
C TRP A 80 -4.78 -3.31 15.79
N LEU A 81 -4.39 -2.72 14.67
CA LEU A 81 -5.13 -2.82 13.42
C LEU A 81 -4.14 -3.12 12.28
N GLU A 82 -4.30 -4.28 11.66
CA GLU A 82 -3.48 -4.73 10.53
C GLU A 82 -4.36 -4.82 9.28
N PRO A 83 -4.21 -3.90 8.31
CA PRO A 83 -4.98 -3.95 7.08
C PRO A 83 -4.61 -5.17 6.21
N ALA A 84 -5.61 -5.77 5.55
CA ALA A 84 -5.38 -6.89 4.62
C ALA A 84 -4.66 -6.51 3.30
N LYS A 85 -4.65 -5.21 2.97
CA LYS A 85 -3.92 -4.61 1.84
C LYS A 85 -3.01 -3.50 2.38
N ALA A 86 -2.54 -2.59 1.52
CA ALA A 86 -1.78 -1.43 2.00
C ALA A 86 -2.60 -0.54 2.96
N VAL A 87 -3.90 -0.34 2.68
CA VAL A 87 -4.84 0.42 3.52
C VAL A 87 -6.19 -0.31 3.62
N GLY A 88 -6.91 -0.09 4.72
CA GLY A 88 -8.13 -0.83 5.08
C GLY A 88 -9.36 0.05 5.28
N GLY A 89 -10.52 -0.57 5.48
CA GLY A 89 -11.75 0.12 5.88
C GLY A 89 -11.98 0.12 7.39
N ASP A 90 -11.26 -0.73 8.10
CA ASP A 90 -11.43 -1.03 9.50
C ASP A 90 -10.93 0.14 10.35
N PHE A 91 -11.61 0.41 11.46
CA PHE A 91 -11.21 1.45 12.41
C PHE A 91 -11.67 1.12 13.83
N TYR A 92 -11.06 1.81 14.78
CA TYR A 92 -11.48 1.80 16.16
C TYR A 92 -11.42 3.20 16.76
N HIS A 93 -12.17 3.44 17.84
CA HIS A 93 -12.09 4.67 18.61
C HIS A 93 -12.42 4.43 20.09
N PHE A 94 -11.76 5.19 20.96
CA PHE A 94 -12.06 5.28 22.39
C PHE A 94 -12.60 6.69 22.72
N VAL A 95 -13.83 6.79 23.21
CA VAL A 95 -14.49 8.08 23.48
C VAL A 95 -15.08 8.09 24.88
N GLU A 96 -14.68 9.05 25.71
CA GLU A 96 -15.39 9.33 26.97
C GLU A 96 -16.43 10.42 26.71
N THR A 97 -17.72 10.08 26.78
CA THR A 97 -18.82 11.04 26.52
C THR A 97 -19.25 11.76 27.80
N GLU A 98 -19.16 11.08 28.94
CA GLU A 98 -19.48 11.58 30.27
C GLU A 98 -18.44 11.05 31.27
N PRO A 99 -18.22 11.73 32.41
CA PRO A 99 -17.22 11.29 33.39
C PRO A 99 -17.46 9.85 33.87
N GLY A 100 -16.60 8.92 33.45
CA GLY A 100 -16.68 7.50 33.80
C GLY A 100 -17.50 6.62 32.84
N LEU A 101 -17.98 7.17 31.71
CA LEU A 101 -18.61 6.40 30.64
C LEU A 101 -17.71 6.39 29.40
N LEU A 102 -16.97 5.30 29.23
CA LEU A 102 -16.10 5.07 28.08
C LEU A 102 -16.78 4.21 27.01
N TRP A 103 -16.82 4.73 25.79
CA TRP A 103 -17.29 4.04 24.61
C TRP A 103 -16.13 3.47 23.81
N PHE A 104 -16.31 2.22 23.39
CA PHE A 104 -15.43 1.51 22.48
C PHE A 104 -16.16 1.36 21.16
N VAL A 105 -15.60 1.95 20.11
CA VAL A 105 -16.16 1.86 18.76
C VAL A 105 -15.20 1.04 17.92
N VAL A 106 -15.73 0.05 17.21
CA VAL A 106 -15.01 -0.70 16.19
C VAL A 106 -15.92 -0.75 14.97
N GLY A 107 -15.37 -0.46 13.79
CA GLY A 107 -16.11 -0.48 12.54
C GLY A 107 -15.32 -1.17 11.45
N ASP A 108 -16.03 -1.86 10.56
CA ASP A 108 -15.51 -2.43 9.32
C ASP A 108 -16.27 -1.79 8.15
N VAL A 109 -15.57 -1.06 7.31
CA VAL A 109 -16.13 -0.50 6.09
C VAL A 109 -16.02 -1.54 4.99
N SER A 110 -17.11 -1.74 4.24
CA SER A 110 -17.14 -2.69 3.12
C SER A 110 -16.00 -2.42 2.13
N ASP A 111 -15.43 -3.50 1.58
CA ASP A 111 -14.25 -3.51 0.73
C ASP A 111 -12.92 -3.21 1.44
N LYS A 112 -11.81 -3.24 0.67
CA LYS A 112 -10.44 -3.00 1.17
C LYS A 112 -9.65 -2.20 0.15
N GLY A 113 -8.74 -1.34 0.60
CA GLY A 113 -7.96 -0.44 -0.25
C GLY A 113 -8.37 1.02 -0.12
N VAL A 114 -7.91 1.86 -1.04
CA VAL A 114 -7.99 3.33 -0.92
C VAL A 114 -9.42 3.87 -0.72
N PRO A 115 -10.46 3.40 -1.46
CA PRO A 115 -11.81 3.90 -1.26
C PRO A 115 -12.36 3.61 0.15
N ALA A 116 -12.10 2.41 0.68
CA ALA A 116 -12.52 2.01 2.02
C ALA A 116 -11.82 2.87 3.09
N ALA A 117 -10.52 3.16 2.91
CA ALA A 117 -9.75 4.01 3.81
C ALA A 117 -10.26 5.46 3.85
N LEU A 118 -10.67 6.02 2.71
CA LEU A 118 -11.27 7.36 2.65
C LEU A 118 -12.61 7.42 3.38
N PHE A 119 -13.46 6.40 3.21
CA PHE A 119 -14.73 6.35 3.90
C PHE A 119 -14.54 6.16 5.41
N MET A 120 -13.58 5.31 5.81
CA MET A 120 -13.15 5.16 7.20
C MET A 120 -12.77 6.51 7.81
N ALA A 121 -11.88 7.28 7.16
CA ALA A 121 -11.44 8.58 7.66
C ALA A 121 -12.62 9.54 7.89
N ARG A 122 -13.57 9.57 6.94
CA ARG A 122 -14.81 10.35 7.08
C ARG A 122 -15.67 9.87 8.26
N ALA A 123 -15.83 8.56 8.43
CA ALA A 123 -16.60 7.99 9.52
C ALA A 123 -16.00 8.35 10.89
N VAL A 124 -14.68 8.23 11.03
CA VAL A 124 -13.94 8.64 12.24
C VAL A 124 -14.14 10.13 12.53
N SER A 125 -14.00 11.01 11.53
CA SER A 125 -14.23 12.44 11.74
C SER A 125 -15.66 12.77 12.18
N VAL A 126 -16.67 12.11 11.59
CA VAL A 126 -18.06 12.31 12.00
C VAL A 126 -18.31 11.78 13.42
N LEU A 127 -17.72 10.63 13.75
CA LEU A 127 -17.80 10.04 15.08
C LEU A 127 -17.22 10.98 16.13
N GLU A 128 -16.04 11.55 15.90
CA GLU A 128 -15.40 12.52 16.81
C GLU A 128 -16.28 13.76 17.05
N ILE A 129 -16.94 14.25 16.00
CA ILE A 129 -17.84 15.41 16.11
C ILE A 129 -19.09 15.04 16.91
N ALA A 130 -19.67 13.87 16.65
CA ALA A 130 -20.86 13.39 17.36
C ALA A 130 -20.58 13.11 18.84
N ALA A 131 -19.39 12.60 19.15
CA ALA A 131 -18.90 12.30 20.49
C ALA A 131 -18.70 13.51 21.41
N ARG A 132 -18.52 14.71 20.85
CA ARG A 132 -18.27 15.96 21.59
C ARG A 132 -19.55 16.72 21.97
N ARG A 133 -20.72 16.21 21.56
CA ARG A 133 -22.03 16.78 21.90
C ARG A 133 -22.60 16.13 23.14
#